data_AF-A0A8W8P563-F1
#
_entry.id   AF-A0A8W8P563-F1
#
_cell.length_a   1.000
_cell.length_b   1.000
_cell.length_c   1.000
_cell.angle_alpha   90.00
_cell.angle_beta   90.00
_cell.angle_gamma   90.00
#
_symmetry.space_group_name_H-M   'P 1'
#
loop_
_entity.id
_entity.type
_entity.pdbx_description
1 polymer ?
#
loop_
_entity_poly.entity_id
_entity_poly.type
_entity_poly.pdbx_seq_one_letter_code
_entity_poly.pdbx_strand_id
1 'polypeptide(L)'
;DMAVLIWLRFVFLFGFSHCYINLSRKPTTTVTQSSTYTGTIFHNASLATDGTNKTTERFCSHTDVNHTKAWFQVDLGGKYSIKSVKIFYRREGDRESDWKQYRFRQFYLEVSQAPANTTAQRIRCYKDNTNASALPKNIIDIPCVQTARYVIVETTYEATEDDEYNVYGAILEICEIEVYGCAVGEYGVECEPCLGCSTCDIEHGCRCSEHCKNNSCDDSRVCIQGCNSGYWGQTC
;
A
#
# COMPACT_ATOMS: atom_id res chain seq x y z
N ASP A 1 11.85 -54.64 34.17
CA ASP A 1 10.89 -53.66 33.64
C ASP A 1 11.55 -52.33 33.33
N MET A 2 11.98 -52.16 32.07
CA MET A 2 12.54 -50.90 31.58
C MET A 2 11.45 -50.08 30.91
N ALA A 3 11.17 -48.89 31.45
CA ALA A 3 10.35 -47.88 30.79
C ALA A 3 11.22 -47.06 29.84
N VAL A 4 10.89 -47.06 28.55
CA VAL A 4 11.51 -46.21 27.52
C VAL A 4 10.67 -44.94 27.37
N LEU A 5 11.25 -43.79 27.68
CA LEU A 5 10.66 -42.48 27.35
C LEU A 5 11.00 -42.12 25.90
N ILE A 6 9.97 -42.01 25.07
CA ILE A 6 10.07 -41.49 23.69
C ILE A 6 9.82 -39.99 23.73
N TRP A 7 10.83 -39.20 23.38
CA TRP A 7 10.70 -37.75 23.20
C TRP A 7 10.26 -37.44 21.77
N LEU A 8 9.00 -37.02 21.59
CA LEU A 8 8.50 -36.47 20.34
C LEU A 8 9.07 -35.06 20.14
N ARG A 9 10.00 -34.89 19.20
CA ARG A 9 10.42 -33.57 18.72
C ARG A 9 9.42 -33.05 17.69
N PHE A 10 8.62 -32.07 18.08
CA PHE A 10 7.83 -31.28 17.13
C PHE A 10 8.78 -30.36 16.35
N VAL A 11 9.02 -30.68 15.09
CA VAL A 11 9.66 -29.76 14.14
C VAL A 11 8.56 -28.85 13.61
N PHE A 12 8.48 -27.62 14.12
CA PHE A 12 7.68 -26.58 13.51
C PHE A 12 8.39 -26.12 12.23
N LEU A 13 7.92 -26.61 11.09
CA LEU A 13 8.24 -26.03 9.78
C LEU A 13 7.52 -24.68 9.68
N PHE A 14 8.16 -23.62 10.17
CA PHE A 14 7.78 -22.25 9.80
C PHE A 14 8.18 -22.05 8.34
N GLY A 15 7.23 -22.24 7.42
CA GLY A 15 7.37 -21.73 6.08
C GLY A 15 7.36 -20.21 6.17
N PHE A 16 8.54 -19.58 6.11
CA PHE A 16 8.63 -18.14 5.96
C PHE A 16 8.04 -17.78 4.59
N SER A 17 6.86 -17.16 4.59
CA SER A 17 6.33 -16.51 3.40
C SER A 17 7.28 -15.37 3.06
N HIS A 18 8.02 -15.48 1.97
CA HIS A 18 8.94 -14.45 1.50
C HIS A 18 8.10 -13.34 0.88
N CYS A 19 7.68 -12.37 1.68
CA CYS A 19 6.95 -11.22 1.21
C CYS A 19 7.28 -9.98 2.02
N TYR A 20 7.22 -8.83 1.36
CA TYR A 20 7.30 -7.53 2.01
C TYR A 20 6.36 -7.41 3.21
N ILE A 21 6.74 -6.59 4.18
CA ILE A 21 5.96 -6.37 5.40
C ILE A 21 4.69 -5.60 5.03
N ASN A 22 3.53 -6.04 5.54
CA ASN A 22 2.31 -5.23 5.49
C ASN A 22 2.40 -4.10 6.54
N LEU A 23 2.84 -2.93 6.09
CA LEU A 23 3.00 -1.73 6.89
C LEU A 23 1.66 -1.18 7.41
N SER A 24 0.53 -1.51 6.78
CA SER A 24 -0.78 -1.04 7.28
C SER A 24 -1.17 -1.65 8.63
N ARG A 25 -0.50 -2.72 9.04
CA ARG A 25 -0.71 -3.44 10.32
C ARG A 25 0.24 -3.02 11.44
N LYS A 26 1.15 -2.07 11.19
CA LYS A 26 2.06 -1.58 12.23
C LYS A 26 1.31 -0.75 13.27
N PRO A 27 1.71 -0.79 14.56
CA PRO A 27 1.08 0.02 15.61
C PRO A 27 1.17 1.54 15.39
N THR A 28 2.14 2.00 14.58
CA THR A 28 2.30 3.40 14.21
C THR A 28 1.33 3.85 13.14
N THR A 29 0.69 2.90 12.45
CA THR A 29 -0.18 3.20 11.33
C THR A 29 -1.56 3.64 11.82
N THR A 30 -2.04 4.75 11.27
CA THR A 30 -3.39 5.27 11.49
C THR A 30 -4.07 5.54 10.16
N VAL A 31 -5.39 5.49 10.14
CA VAL A 31 -6.19 5.73 8.94
C VAL A 31 -7.28 6.76 9.20
N THR A 32 -7.52 7.60 8.21
CA THR A 32 -8.63 8.57 8.23
C THR A 32 -9.23 8.71 6.85
N GLN A 33 -10.42 9.28 6.78
CA GLN A 33 -11.17 9.50 5.55
C GLN A 33 -11.80 10.89 5.56
N SER A 34 -12.15 11.41 4.37
CA SER A 34 -12.64 12.78 4.18
C SER A 34 -13.94 13.10 4.92
N SER A 35 -14.80 12.10 5.05
CA SER A 35 -16.10 12.15 5.73
C SER A 35 -16.49 10.70 6.05
N THR A 36 -17.44 10.48 6.95
CA THR A 36 -17.89 9.13 7.33
C THR A 36 -19.38 9.00 7.10
N TYR A 37 -19.79 8.04 6.27
CA TYR A 37 -21.20 7.73 6.10
C TYR A 37 -21.77 7.15 7.40
N THR A 38 -22.81 7.78 7.92
CA THR A 38 -23.49 7.33 9.15
C THR A 38 -24.84 6.72 8.80
N GLY A 39 -24.93 5.39 8.86
CA GLY A 39 -26.16 4.62 8.68
C GLY A 39 -26.46 3.76 9.91
N THR A 40 -27.05 2.58 9.67
CA THR A 40 -27.26 1.56 10.72
C THR A 40 -25.97 0.83 11.10
N ILE A 41 -24.94 0.92 10.25
CA ILE A 41 -23.61 0.35 10.45
C ILE A 41 -22.60 1.50 10.59
N PHE A 42 -21.57 1.31 11.42
CA PHE A 42 -20.48 2.27 11.58
C PHE A 42 -19.40 2.04 10.51
N HIS A 43 -19.27 2.96 9.57
CA HIS A 43 -18.32 2.86 8.45
C HIS A 43 -16.99 3.57 8.69
N ASN A 44 -16.40 3.33 9.86
CA ASN A 44 -15.15 3.97 10.26
C ASN A 44 -13.99 3.59 9.34
N ALA A 45 -13.04 4.51 9.17
CA ALA A 45 -11.83 4.29 8.39
C ALA A 45 -11.04 3.06 8.84
N SER A 46 -11.07 2.74 10.14
CA SER A 46 -10.35 1.61 10.73
C SER A 46 -10.75 0.24 10.18
N LEU A 47 -11.95 0.10 9.60
CA LEU A 47 -12.39 -1.14 8.97
C LEU A 47 -11.47 -1.51 7.80
N ALA A 48 -10.94 -0.53 7.07
CA ALA A 48 -10.05 -0.76 5.93
C ALA A 48 -8.64 -1.22 6.32
N THR A 49 -8.33 -1.39 7.60
CA THR A 49 -7.02 -1.91 8.05
C THR A 49 -7.20 -2.91 9.19
N ASP A 50 -8.39 -3.51 9.32
CA ASP A 50 -8.71 -4.39 10.44
C ASP A 50 -8.18 -5.82 10.22
N GLY A 51 -7.72 -6.13 9.01
CA GLY A 51 -7.18 -7.43 8.62
C GLY A 51 -8.23 -8.37 8.02
N THR A 52 -9.42 -7.88 7.69
CA THR A 52 -10.48 -8.64 7.04
C THR A 52 -10.52 -8.38 5.54
N ASN A 53 -10.35 -9.42 4.74
CA ASN A 53 -10.34 -9.30 3.28
C ASN A 53 -11.75 -9.42 2.68
N LYS A 54 -12.80 -9.35 3.50
CA LYS A 54 -14.19 -9.50 3.07
C LYS A 54 -14.68 -8.20 2.43
N THR A 55 -15.38 -8.30 1.31
CA THR A 55 -15.78 -7.15 0.51
C THR A 55 -17.26 -6.75 0.64
N THR A 56 -17.95 -7.30 1.64
CA THR A 56 -19.34 -6.88 1.93
C THR A 56 -19.36 -5.65 2.82
N GLU A 57 -20.34 -4.78 2.61
CA GLU A 57 -20.46 -3.44 3.22
C GLU A 57 -20.03 -3.33 4.69
N ARG A 58 -20.46 -4.28 5.52
CA ARG A 58 -20.21 -4.28 6.96
C ARG A 58 -18.72 -4.36 7.35
N PHE A 59 -17.86 -4.71 6.41
CA PHE A 59 -16.42 -4.81 6.58
C PHE A 59 -15.68 -3.66 5.89
N CYS A 60 -16.40 -2.64 5.42
CA CYS A 60 -15.84 -1.57 4.63
C CYS A 60 -15.98 -0.20 5.28
N SER A 61 -14.91 0.57 5.23
CA SER A 61 -14.98 2.03 5.36
C SER A 61 -15.86 2.59 4.25
N HIS A 62 -16.56 3.69 4.54
CA HIS A 62 -17.46 4.32 3.58
C HIS A 62 -17.45 5.83 3.81
N THR A 63 -17.01 6.60 2.82
CA THR A 63 -17.10 8.07 2.90
C THR A 63 -18.53 8.55 2.73
N ASP A 64 -18.88 9.70 3.30
CA ASP A 64 -20.23 10.21 3.17
C ASP A 64 -20.59 10.57 1.70
N VAL A 65 -21.88 10.70 1.45
CA VAL A 65 -22.46 11.03 0.13
C VAL A 65 -22.47 12.55 -0.09
N ASN A 66 -22.84 13.01 -1.28
CA ASN A 66 -23.00 14.44 -1.64
C ASN A 66 -21.72 15.28 -1.53
N HIS A 67 -20.54 14.66 -1.64
CA HIS A 67 -19.26 15.36 -1.72
C HIS A 67 -18.71 15.35 -3.15
N THR A 68 -18.11 16.44 -3.60
CA THR A 68 -17.47 16.51 -4.94
C THR A 68 -16.14 15.76 -5.00
N LYS A 69 -15.61 15.36 -3.84
CA LYS A 69 -14.35 14.64 -3.68
C LYS A 69 -14.39 13.80 -2.41
N ALA A 70 -13.93 12.56 -2.52
CA ALA A 70 -13.68 11.67 -1.38
C ALA A 70 -12.20 11.27 -1.35
N TRP A 71 -11.65 11.15 -0.14
CA TRP A 71 -10.33 10.59 0.06
C TRP A 71 -10.27 9.68 1.28
N PHE A 72 -9.41 8.68 1.21
CA PHE A 72 -9.00 7.82 2.32
C PHE A 72 -7.48 7.88 2.41
N GLN A 73 -6.93 8.02 3.61
CA GLN A 73 -5.48 8.06 3.81
C GLN A 73 -5.02 7.05 4.86
N VAL A 74 -3.85 6.46 4.60
CA VAL A 74 -3.04 5.72 5.56
C VAL A 74 -1.85 6.60 5.93
N ASP A 75 -1.71 6.94 7.21
CA ASP A 75 -0.51 7.54 7.79
C ASP A 75 0.30 6.43 8.45
N LEU A 76 1.45 6.06 7.88
CA LEU A 76 2.31 4.98 8.40
C LEU A 76 3.03 5.36 9.72
N GLY A 77 2.90 6.62 10.17
CA GLY A 77 3.56 7.18 11.34
C GLY A 77 5.02 7.61 11.11
N GLY A 78 5.58 7.26 9.95
CA GLY A 78 6.94 7.59 9.53
C GLY A 78 7.13 7.32 8.05
N LYS A 79 8.33 7.62 7.52
CA LYS A 79 8.65 7.29 6.13
C LYS A 79 9.01 5.82 6.02
N TYR A 80 8.51 5.18 4.96
CA TYR A 80 8.85 3.81 4.60
C TYR A 80 9.14 3.74 3.11
N SER A 81 9.95 2.75 2.72
CA SER A 81 10.08 2.35 1.32
C SER A 81 8.85 1.50 0.97
N ILE A 82 7.97 2.01 0.13
CA ILE A 82 6.75 1.33 -0.32
C ILE A 82 7.06 0.60 -1.62
N LYS A 83 6.56 -0.64 -1.73
CA LYS A 83 6.67 -1.48 -2.93
C LYS A 83 5.36 -1.54 -3.69
N SER A 84 4.26 -1.80 -3.00
CA SER A 84 2.93 -1.88 -3.58
C SER A 84 1.85 -1.58 -2.56
N VAL A 85 0.65 -1.31 -3.07
CA VAL A 85 -0.55 -1.12 -2.28
C VAL A 85 -1.64 -2.02 -2.84
N LYS A 86 -2.18 -2.90 -2.01
CA LYS A 86 -3.32 -3.73 -2.35
C LYS A 86 -4.59 -3.15 -1.76
N ILE A 87 -5.63 -3.05 -2.57
CA ILE A 87 -6.93 -2.51 -2.17
C ILE A 87 -7.99 -3.58 -2.41
N PHE A 88 -8.78 -3.84 -1.38
CA PHE A 88 -10.03 -4.60 -1.44
C PHE A 88 -11.18 -3.61 -1.36
N TYR A 89 -11.91 -3.45 -2.44
CA TYR A 89 -13.04 -2.55 -2.56
C TYR A 89 -14.36 -3.32 -2.46
N ARG A 90 -15.42 -2.64 -2.00
CA ARG A 90 -16.75 -3.23 -1.82
C ARG A 90 -17.24 -3.91 -3.09
N ARG A 91 -17.68 -5.15 -2.92
CA ARG A 91 -18.35 -5.97 -3.92
C ARG A 91 -19.09 -7.09 -3.20
N GLU A 92 -20.38 -7.21 -3.43
CA GLU A 92 -21.22 -8.15 -2.69
C GLU A 92 -21.48 -9.47 -3.42
N GLY A 93 -21.32 -9.49 -4.75
CA GLY A 93 -21.44 -10.73 -5.52
C GLY A 93 -21.49 -10.52 -7.04
N ASP A 94 -21.98 -11.55 -7.73
CA ASP A 94 -22.00 -11.67 -9.19
C ASP A 94 -23.41 -11.50 -9.79
N ARG A 95 -24.48 -11.57 -8.99
CA ARG A 95 -25.85 -11.38 -9.48
C ARG A 95 -26.08 -9.95 -9.94
N GLU A 96 -27.07 -9.75 -10.79
CA GLU A 96 -27.46 -8.43 -11.30
C GLU A 96 -27.85 -7.46 -10.18
N SER A 97 -28.55 -7.96 -9.15
CA SER A 97 -28.95 -7.18 -7.97
C SER A 97 -27.84 -6.98 -6.93
N ASP A 98 -26.67 -7.61 -7.09
CA ASP A 98 -25.59 -7.49 -6.10
C ASP A 98 -24.81 -6.18 -6.32
N TRP A 99 -24.48 -5.50 -5.22
CA TRP A 99 -23.67 -4.28 -5.27
C TRP A 99 -22.31 -4.52 -5.95
N LYS A 100 -22.00 -3.68 -6.95
CA LYS A 100 -20.75 -3.71 -7.72
C LYS A 100 -19.84 -2.52 -7.36
N GLN A 101 -18.57 -2.66 -7.70
CA GLN A 101 -17.50 -1.68 -7.45
C GLN A 101 -17.49 -0.49 -8.43
N TYR A 102 -18.67 -0.01 -8.85
CA TYR A 102 -18.79 1.07 -9.83
C TYR A 102 -18.25 2.42 -9.32
N ARG A 103 -18.39 2.70 -8.02
CA ARG A 103 -17.78 3.86 -7.34
C ARG A 103 -16.26 3.82 -7.27
N PHE A 104 -15.64 2.68 -7.60
CA PHE A 104 -14.18 2.53 -7.66
C PHE A 104 -13.58 2.88 -9.02
N ARG A 105 -14.35 3.46 -9.95
CA ARG A 105 -13.80 3.97 -11.20
C ARG A 105 -13.06 5.29 -10.99
N GLN A 106 -12.10 5.55 -11.86
CA GLN A 106 -11.38 6.82 -12.00
C GLN A 106 -10.70 7.36 -10.73
N PHE A 107 -10.45 6.51 -9.73
CA PHE A 107 -9.71 6.88 -8.54
C PHE A 107 -8.22 7.06 -8.82
N TYR A 108 -7.56 7.77 -7.92
CA TYR A 108 -6.12 7.95 -7.85
C TYR A 108 -5.57 7.21 -6.64
N LEU A 109 -4.44 6.52 -6.82
CA LEU A 109 -3.57 6.13 -5.72
C LEU A 109 -2.32 7.02 -5.76
N GLU A 110 -2.10 7.75 -4.68
CA GLU A 110 -0.99 8.68 -4.53
C GLU A 110 -0.25 8.43 -3.21
N VAL A 111 1.01 8.83 -3.16
CA VAL A 111 1.82 8.81 -1.94
C VAL A 111 2.42 10.17 -1.67
N SER A 112 2.70 10.47 -0.40
CA SER A 112 3.11 11.81 0.01
C SER A 112 3.93 11.83 1.30
N GLN A 113 4.64 12.93 1.52
CA GLN A 113 5.25 13.28 2.82
C GLN A 113 4.29 14.07 3.72
N ALA A 114 3.20 14.61 3.15
CA ALA A 114 2.20 15.42 3.81
C ALA A 114 0.79 14.77 3.71
N PRO A 115 -0.11 15.04 4.67
CA PRO A 115 -1.45 14.45 4.71
C PRO A 115 -2.37 14.90 3.56
N ALA A 116 -3.52 14.24 3.41
CA ALA A 116 -4.46 14.38 2.28
C ALA A 116 -5.17 15.74 2.16
N ASN A 117 -4.97 16.67 3.08
CA ASN A 117 -5.40 18.07 2.90
C ASN A 117 -4.40 18.88 2.05
N THR A 118 -3.18 18.36 1.88
CA THR A 118 -2.10 19.02 1.13
C THR A 118 -1.87 18.25 -0.17
N THR A 119 -2.02 18.93 -1.30
CA THR A 119 -1.82 18.32 -2.64
C THR A 119 -0.43 18.56 -3.19
N ALA A 120 0.30 19.55 -2.66
CA ALA A 120 1.69 19.79 -3.02
C ALA A 120 2.53 18.53 -2.72
N GLN A 121 3.36 18.12 -3.68
CA GLN A 121 4.33 17.02 -3.56
C GLN A 121 3.74 15.61 -3.44
N ARG A 122 2.48 15.40 -3.82
CA ARG A 122 1.95 14.05 -4.03
C ARG A 122 2.56 13.42 -5.28
N ILE A 123 2.92 12.15 -5.17
CA ILE A 123 3.39 11.35 -6.30
C ILE A 123 2.29 10.35 -6.62
N ARG A 124 1.82 10.36 -7.87
CA ARG A 124 0.79 9.43 -8.34
C ARG A 124 1.40 8.11 -8.75
N CYS A 125 0.99 7.04 -8.08
CA CYS A 125 1.35 5.67 -8.44
C CYS A 125 0.35 5.07 -9.43
N TYR A 126 -0.93 5.43 -9.32
CA TYR A 126 -1.96 4.88 -10.20
C TYR A 126 -3.09 5.87 -10.46
N LYS A 127 -3.67 5.74 -11.65
CA LYS A 127 -4.92 6.37 -12.06
C LYS A 127 -5.77 5.29 -12.70
N ASP A 128 -6.93 5.01 -12.13
CA ASP A 128 -7.92 4.22 -12.83
C ASP A 128 -8.49 5.02 -14.02
N ASN A 129 -8.68 4.37 -15.16
CA ASN A 129 -9.32 4.98 -16.32
C ASN A 129 -10.51 4.15 -16.81
N THR A 130 -11.11 3.37 -15.92
CA THR A 130 -12.29 2.57 -16.23
C THR A 130 -13.47 3.51 -16.45
N ASN A 131 -14.15 3.36 -17.59
CA ASN A 131 -15.32 4.15 -17.95
C ASN A 131 -16.62 3.50 -17.43
N ALA A 132 -17.70 4.27 -17.45
CA ALA A 132 -19.07 3.88 -17.05
C ALA A 132 -19.48 2.46 -17.48
N SER A 133 -19.15 2.06 -18.70
CA SER A 133 -19.57 0.79 -19.30
C SER A 133 -18.83 -0.45 -18.78
N ALA A 134 -17.83 -0.30 -17.91
CA ALA A 134 -17.03 -1.40 -17.38
C ALA A 134 -16.85 -1.25 -15.86
N LEU A 135 -16.33 -2.30 -15.21
CA LEU A 135 -16.03 -2.27 -13.77
C LEU A 135 -14.54 -2.53 -13.54
N PRO A 136 -13.86 -1.76 -12.67
CA PRO A 136 -12.50 -2.04 -12.28
C PRO A 136 -12.47 -3.35 -11.46
N LYS A 137 -11.29 -3.96 -11.29
CA LYS A 137 -11.17 -5.09 -10.36
C LYS A 137 -11.45 -4.59 -8.94
N ASN A 138 -12.32 -5.29 -8.20
CA ASN A 138 -12.58 -4.95 -6.81
C ASN A 138 -11.40 -5.27 -5.88
N ILE A 139 -10.53 -6.21 -6.28
CA ILE A 139 -9.24 -6.44 -5.61
C ILE A 139 -8.14 -6.09 -6.61
N ILE A 140 -7.31 -5.11 -6.26
CA ILE A 140 -6.23 -4.63 -7.10
C ILE A 140 -4.95 -4.53 -6.28
N ASP A 141 -3.83 -5.00 -6.85
CA ASP A 141 -2.49 -4.84 -6.30
C ASP A 141 -1.72 -3.88 -7.21
N ILE A 142 -1.36 -2.73 -6.66
CA ILE A 142 -0.84 -1.58 -7.41
C ILE A 142 0.64 -1.39 -7.05
N PRO A 143 1.58 -1.64 -7.99
CA PRO A 143 2.98 -1.27 -7.79
C PRO A 143 3.13 0.23 -7.52
N CYS A 144 3.87 0.56 -6.47
CA CYS A 144 4.09 1.94 -6.05
C CYS A 144 5.45 2.03 -5.35
N VAL A 145 6.52 2.00 -6.16
CA VAL A 145 7.91 2.04 -5.67
C VAL A 145 8.27 3.47 -5.32
N GLN A 146 8.07 3.85 -4.05
CA GLN A 146 8.25 5.21 -3.55
C GLN A 146 8.62 5.23 -2.07
N THR A 147 9.41 6.21 -1.64
CA THR A 147 9.65 6.46 -0.21
C THR A 147 8.70 7.53 0.29
N ALA A 148 7.72 7.15 1.11
CA ALA A 148 6.65 8.05 1.56
C ALA A 148 6.15 7.73 2.98
N ARG A 149 5.38 8.66 3.56
CA ARG A 149 4.70 8.47 4.85
C ARG A 149 3.20 8.20 4.68
N TYR A 150 2.58 8.88 3.73
CA TYR A 150 1.15 8.80 3.49
C TYR A 150 0.86 8.03 2.20
N VAL A 151 -0.12 7.14 2.25
CA VAL A 151 -0.78 6.54 1.08
C VAL A 151 -2.20 7.08 1.01
N ILE A 152 -2.62 7.60 -0.14
CA ILE A 152 -3.87 8.32 -0.31
C ILE A 152 -4.62 7.73 -1.50
N VAL A 153 -5.85 7.27 -1.26
CA VAL A 153 -6.82 6.94 -2.30
C VAL A 153 -7.77 8.13 -2.41
N GLU A 154 -7.89 8.71 -3.59
CA GLU A 154 -8.73 9.90 -3.83
C GLU A 154 -9.59 9.70 -5.08
N THR A 155 -10.83 10.17 -5.05
CA THR A 155 -11.70 10.19 -6.23
C THR A 155 -12.53 11.46 -6.27
N THR A 156 -12.78 11.94 -7.49
CA THR A 156 -13.77 12.97 -7.82
C THR A 156 -14.85 12.41 -8.72
N TYR A 157 -14.84 11.11 -8.99
CA TYR A 157 -15.78 10.47 -9.89
C TYR A 157 -17.10 10.23 -9.19
N GLU A 158 -18.17 10.62 -9.86
CA GLU A 158 -19.54 10.44 -9.44
C GLU A 158 -20.21 9.44 -10.39
N ALA A 159 -20.63 8.31 -9.85
CA ALA A 159 -21.17 7.19 -10.63
C ALA A 159 -22.68 7.34 -10.88
N THR A 160 -23.10 8.47 -11.44
CA THR A 160 -24.51 8.81 -11.69
C THR A 160 -25.26 7.77 -12.53
N GLU A 161 -24.55 7.07 -13.40
CA GLU A 161 -25.08 6.04 -14.30
C GLU A 161 -25.49 4.75 -13.59
N ASP A 162 -24.97 4.48 -12.39
CA ASP A 162 -25.18 3.26 -11.62
C ASP A 162 -25.97 3.53 -10.32
N ASP A 163 -26.58 4.70 -10.20
CA ASP A 163 -27.24 5.15 -8.99
C ASP A 163 -28.75 4.89 -9.03
N GLU A 164 -29.15 3.72 -8.53
CA GLU A 164 -30.56 3.34 -8.37
C GLU A 164 -31.27 4.13 -7.25
N TYR A 165 -30.51 4.77 -6.35
CA TYR A 165 -31.03 5.33 -5.10
C TYR A 165 -30.97 6.86 -5.00
N ASN A 166 -30.60 7.57 -6.08
CA ASN A 166 -30.39 9.02 -6.09
C ASN A 166 -29.35 9.48 -5.04
N VAL A 167 -28.28 8.71 -4.88
CA VAL A 167 -27.08 9.00 -4.10
C VAL A 167 -26.01 9.67 -4.97
N TYR A 168 -25.77 10.96 -4.69
CA TYR A 168 -24.84 11.80 -5.46
C TYR A 168 -23.43 11.86 -4.84
N GLY A 169 -22.48 12.33 -5.66
CA GLY A 169 -21.11 12.65 -5.27
C GLY A 169 -20.10 11.51 -5.36
N ALA A 170 -18.84 11.89 -5.10
CA ALA A 170 -17.69 11.02 -5.05
C ALA A 170 -17.65 10.25 -3.72
N ILE A 171 -17.56 8.93 -3.80
CA ILE A 171 -17.69 8.02 -2.65
C ILE A 171 -16.60 6.93 -2.72
N LEU A 172 -15.98 6.62 -1.58
CA LEU A 172 -15.03 5.51 -1.43
C LEU A 172 -15.57 4.48 -0.44
N GLU A 173 -15.53 3.20 -0.84
CA GLU A 173 -15.98 2.04 -0.06
C GLU A 173 -14.86 1.01 0.08
N ILE A 174 -13.80 1.38 0.82
CA ILE A 174 -12.59 0.55 0.94
C ILE A 174 -12.78 -0.45 2.08
N CYS A 175 -12.70 -1.73 1.75
CA CYS A 175 -12.85 -2.84 2.70
C CYS A 175 -11.55 -3.26 3.36
N GLU A 176 -10.43 -3.20 2.63
CA GLU A 176 -9.10 -3.37 3.21
C GLU A 176 -8.07 -2.67 2.32
N ILE A 177 -7.05 -2.08 2.92
CA ILE A 177 -5.88 -1.54 2.25
C ILE A 177 -4.60 -2.04 2.93
N GLU A 178 -3.80 -2.75 2.14
CA GLU A 178 -2.53 -3.34 2.57
C GLU A 178 -1.39 -2.58 1.90
N VAL A 179 -0.50 -1.99 2.68
CA VAL A 179 0.65 -1.25 2.16
C VAL A 179 1.88 -2.12 2.37
N TYR A 180 2.46 -2.63 1.29
CA TYR A 180 3.60 -3.53 1.36
C TYR A 180 4.90 -2.79 1.14
N GLY A 181 5.87 -2.99 2.04
CA GLY A 181 7.17 -2.34 1.95
C GLY A 181 8.14 -2.72 3.06
N CYS A 182 9.18 -1.91 3.24
CA CYS A 182 10.23 -2.06 4.26
C CYS A 182 10.53 -0.73 4.95
N ALA A 183 11.31 -0.75 6.04
CA ALA A 183 11.85 0.49 6.59
C ALA A 183 12.74 1.19 5.55
N VAL A 184 12.91 2.50 5.69
CA VAL A 184 13.91 3.22 4.88
C VAL A 184 15.29 2.67 5.22
N GLY A 185 16.09 2.32 4.21
CA GLY A 185 17.37 1.66 4.41
C GLY A 185 17.28 0.13 4.42
N GLU A 186 16.14 -0.45 4.05
CA GLU A 186 15.95 -1.89 3.82
C GLU A 186 15.39 -2.17 2.42
N TYR A 187 15.64 -3.36 1.86
CA TYR A 187 15.20 -3.77 0.53
C TYR A 187 14.98 -5.28 0.41
N GLY A 188 14.40 -5.67 -0.73
CA GLY A 188 14.09 -7.07 -1.03
C GLY A 188 12.89 -7.58 -0.23
N VAL A 189 12.42 -8.77 -0.58
CA VAL A 189 11.23 -9.39 0.02
C VAL A 189 11.41 -9.75 1.50
N GLU A 190 12.65 -9.79 1.99
CA GLU A 190 12.99 -10.04 3.40
C GLU A 190 13.32 -8.74 4.16
N CYS A 191 13.26 -7.57 3.51
CA CYS A 191 13.65 -6.28 4.10
C CYS A 191 15.06 -6.29 4.70
N GLU A 192 16.02 -6.78 3.91
CA GLU A 192 17.43 -6.80 4.29
C GLU A 192 18.01 -5.38 4.30
N PRO A 193 18.95 -5.06 5.20
CA PRO A 193 19.59 -3.75 5.25
C PRO A 193 20.30 -3.41 3.93
N CYS A 194 20.16 -2.17 3.47
CA CYS A 194 20.96 -1.63 2.38
C CYS A 194 22.45 -1.68 2.75
N LEU A 195 23.26 -2.40 1.98
CA LEU A 195 24.70 -2.48 2.20
C LEU A 195 25.41 -1.42 1.36
N GLY A 196 26.09 -0.49 2.03
CA GLY A 196 26.98 0.47 1.38
C GLY A 196 26.36 1.80 0.96
N CYS A 197 25.07 2.04 1.28
CA CYS A 197 24.37 3.32 1.09
C CYS A 197 23.31 3.55 2.19
N SER A 198 22.93 4.82 2.46
CA SER A 198 21.96 5.17 3.52
C SER A 198 20.51 4.91 3.13
N THR A 199 20.18 5.02 1.84
CA THR A 199 18.87 4.70 1.30
C THR A 199 19.03 3.95 0.00
N CYS A 200 18.13 3.01 -0.29
CA CYS A 200 18.26 2.19 -1.48
C CYS A 200 16.92 1.84 -2.10
N ASP A 201 16.98 1.36 -3.36
CA ASP A 201 15.81 0.91 -4.08
C ASP A 201 15.23 -0.34 -3.38
N ILE A 202 13.92 -0.35 -3.15
CA ILE A 202 13.26 -1.42 -2.39
C ILE A 202 13.33 -2.79 -3.08
N GLU A 203 13.60 -2.86 -4.37
CA GLU A 203 13.73 -4.12 -5.10
C GLU A 203 15.20 -4.52 -5.26
N HIS A 204 16.05 -3.58 -5.65
CA HIS A 204 17.41 -3.88 -6.11
C HIS A 204 18.51 -3.48 -5.13
N GLY A 205 18.17 -2.88 -3.99
CA GLY A 205 19.16 -2.42 -3.03
C GLY A 205 19.98 -1.24 -3.54
N CYS A 206 21.23 -1.13 -3.09
CA CYS A 206 22.13 -0.06 -3.51
C CYS A 206 22.60 -0.33 -4.96
N ARG A 207 22.37 0.62 -5.87
CA ARG A 207 22.85 0.56 -7.26
C ARG A 207 24.24 1.19 -7.41
N CYS A 208 25.17 0.77 -6.55
CA CYS A 208 26.56 1.20 -6.65
C CYS A 208 27.26 0.47 -7.79
N SER A 209 28.27 1.12 -8.38
CA SER A 209 29.17 0.45 -9.31
C SER A 209 29.85 -0.72 -8.60
N GLU A 210 29.97 -1.87 -9.26
CA GLU A 210 30.76 -3.01 -8.78
C GLU A 210 32.25 -2.68 -8.66
N HIS A 211 32.67 -1.55 -9.24
CA HIS A 211 34.02 -1.03 -9.17
C HIS A 211 34.20 -0.03 -8.00
N CYS A 212 33.15 0.33 -7.27
CA CYS A 212 33.32 0.97 -5.97
C CYS A 212 33.89 -0.03 -4.97
N LYS A 213 34.81 0.40 -4.09
CA LYS A 213 35.28 -0.46 -3.00
C LYS A 213 34.10 -0.86 -2.12
N ASN A 214 34.01 -2.16 -1.83
CA ASN A 214 32.92 -2.77 -1.08
C ASN A 214 31.51 -2.48 -1.65
N ASN A 215 31.40 -2.18 -2.95
CA ASN A 215 30.16 -1.75 -3.60
C ASN A 215 29.47 -0.60 -2.85
N SER A 216 30.25 0.30 -2.25
CA SER A 216 29.73 1.37 -1.39
C SER A 216 29.76 2.71 -2.11
N CYS A 217 28.62 3.38 -2.13
CA CYS A 217 28.42 4.67 -2.77
C CYS A 217 27.36 5.51 -2.04
N ASP A 218 27.38 6.81 -2.24
CA ASP A 218 26.32 7.69 -1.76
C ASP A 218 25.05 7.60 -2.62
N ASP A 219 24.00 8.33 -2.25
CA ASP A 219 22.73 8.37 -3.00
C ASP A 219 22.91 8.91 -4.44
N SER A 220 24.02 9.60 -4.74
CA SER A 220 24.41 10.06 -6.09
C SER A 220 25.28 9.05 -6.85
N ARG A 221 25.44 7.83 -6.31
CA ARG A 221 26.27 6.74 -6.83
C ARG A 221 27.77 7.01 -6.84
N VAL A 222 28.23 8.01 -6.08
CA VAL A 222 29.66 8.32 -5.93
C VAL A 222 30.28 7.34 -4.94
N CYS A 223 31.37 6.67 -5.31
CA CYS A 223 32.07 5.71 -4.47
C CYS A 223 32.68 6.39 -3.24
N ILE A 224 32.06 6.24 -2.08
CA ILE A 224 32.49 6.91 -0.85
C ILE A 224 33.79 6.34 -0.27
N GLN A 225 34.15 5.11 -0.65
CA GLN A 225 35.42 4.48 -0.27
C GLN A 225 36.46 4.50 -1.42
N GLY A 226 36.16 5.22 -2.49
CA GLY A 226 36.92 5.20 -3.74
C GLY A 226 36.76 3.88 -4.49
N CYS A 227 37.69 3.65 -5.42
CA CYS A 227 37.49 2.70 -6.50
C CYS A 227 38.39 1.47 -6.34
N ASN A 228 37.94 0.33 -6.84
CA ASN A 228 38.75 -0.89 -6.95
C ASN A 228 39.99 -0.60 -7.81
N SER A 229 41.05 -1.39 -7.58
CA SER A 229 42.30 -1.19 -8.32
C SER A 229 42.05 -1.28 -9.84
N GLY A 230 42.59 -0.32 -10.59
CA GLY A 230 42.40 -0.23 -12.04
C GLY A 230 41.20 0.60 -12.50
N TYR A 231 40.44 1.19 -11.58
CA TYR A 231 39.33 2.11 -11.88
C TYR A 231 39.59 3.49 -11.29
N TRP A 232 39.04 4.53 -11.91
CA TRP A 232 39.18 5.92 -11.48
C TRP A 232 37.96 6.76 -11.87
N GLY A 233 37.56 7.64 -10.96
CA GLY A 233 36.41 8.51 -11.14
C GLY A 233 35.59 8.62 -9.87
N GLN A 234 34.53 9.41 -9.91
CA GLN A 234 33.63 9.57 -8.76
C GLN A 234 32.70 8.37 -8.60
N THR A 235 32.26 7.74 -9.67
CA THR A 235 31.33 6.59 -9.61
C THR A 235 32.03 5.24 -9.78
N CYS A 236 33.37 5.26 -9.83
CA CYS A 236 34.37 4.20 -9.93
C CYS A 236 35.57 4.72 -10.70
#